data_AF-A0A1V1T9N7-F1
#
_entry.id   AF-A0A1V1T9N7-F1
#
_cell.length_a   1.000
_cell.length_b   1.000
_cell.length_c   1.000
_cell.angle_alpha   90.00
_cell.angle_beta   90.00
_cell.angle_gamma   90.00
#
_symmetry.space_group_name_H-M   'P 1'
#
loop_
_entity.id
_entity.type
_entity.pdbx_description
1 polymer ?
#
loop_
_entity_poly.entity_id
_entity_poly.type
_entity_poly.pdbx_seq_one_letter_code
_entity_poly.pdbx_strand_id
1 'polypeptide(L)'
;MTIFHIVLFKFKDDLSKEIIEKARRPLLCGTYGNRGFTHGYICEFDNEEDRTYYLEADPAHIEWVQYVKPFIADAMVVDFVPGVHV
;
A
#
# COMPACT_ATOMS: atom_id res chain seq x y z
N MET A 1 -19.73 4.97 -10.52
CA MET A 1 -19.19 3.60 -10.57
C MET A 1 -18.21 3.52 -9.41
N THR A 2 -18.48 2.68 -8.40
CA THR A 2 -17.63 2.64 -7.20
C THR A 2 -16.25 2.10 -7.53
N ILE A 3 -15.20 2.86 -7.19
CA ILE A 3 -13.80 2.48 -7.37
C ILE A 3 -13.17 2.34 -5.99
N PHE A 4 -12.54 1.20 -5.74
CA PHE A 4 -11.71 0.97 -4.57
C PHE A 4 -10.24 1.16 -4.93
N HIS A 5 -9.60 2.13 -4.29
CA HIS A 5 -8.17 2.38 -4.39
C HIS A 5 -7.47 1.80 -3.17
N ILE A 6 -6.72 0.72 -3.36
CA ILE A 6 -6.04 -0.01 -2.29
C ILE A 6 -4.53 0.25 -2.41
N VAL A 7 -3.93 0.71 -1.32
CA VAL A 7 -2.48 0.98 -1.27
C VAL A 7 -1.85 0.19 -0.14
N LEU A 8 -0.88 -0.66 -0.46
CA LEU A 8 -0.05 -1.36 0.50
C LEU A 8 1.32 -0.72 0.58
N PHE A 9 1.82 -0.47 1.79
CA PHE A 9 3.17 0.05 2.04
C PHE A 9 4.04 -0.92 2.80
N LYS A 10 5.31 -0.94 2.40
CA LYS A 10 6.44 -1.47 3.12
C LYS A 10 7.34 -0.30 3.48
N PHE A 11 7.60 -0.11 4.76
CA PHE A 11 8.56 0.90 5.23
C PHE A 11 10.00 0.37 5.17
N LYS A 12 10.99 1.26 5.21
CA LYS A 12 12.42 0.91 5.21
C LYS A 12 12.84 0.18 6.50
N ASP A 13 13.78 -0.75 6.36
CA ASP A 13 14.21 -1.72 7.38
C ASP A 13 15.32 -1.20 8.32
N ASP A 14 15.31 0.09 8.69
CA ASP A 14 16.34 0.75 9.52
C ASP A 14 16.34 0.26 10.99
N LEU A 15 15.66 -0.84 11.29
CA LEU A 15 15.59 -1.51 12.58
C LEU A 15 16.36 -2.83 12.47
N SER A 16 17.28 -3.08 13.41
CA SER A 16 18.39 -4.04 13.27
C SER A 16 17.98 -5.44 12.77
N LYS A 17 18.50 -5.77 11.59
CA LYS A 17 18.29 -7.01 10.82
C LYS A 17 18.63 -8.31 11.57
N GLU A 18 19.43 -8.22 12.63
CA GLU A 18 19.98 -9.37 13.36
C GLU A 18 18.96 -10.11 14.23
N ILE A 19 17.91 -9.43 14.68
CA ILE A 19 16.82 -10.05 15.47
C ILE A 19 15.81 -10.76 14.56
N ILE A 20 15.57 -10.19 13.37
CA ILE A 20 14.58 -10.68 12.39
C ILE A 20 15.01 -12.02 11.79
N GLU A 21 16.32 -12.21 11.56
CA GLU A 21 16.86 -13.45 11.01
C GLU A 21 16.81 -14.62 12.01
N LYS A 22 17.11 -14.36 13.29
CA LYS A 22 17.04 -15.39 14.35
C LYS A 22 15.61 -15.82 14.70
N ALA A 23 14.59 -15.03 14.35
CA ALA A 23 13.19 -15.31 14.64
C ALA A 23 12.46 -16.16 13.57
N ARG A 24 13.03 -16.34 12.37
CA ARG A 24 12.43 -17.15 11.29
C ARG A 24 12.69 -18.65 11.50
N ARG A 25 11.87 -19.31 12.33
CA ARG A 25 11.73 -20.79 12.32
C ARG A 25 10.79 -21.22 11.18
N PRO A 26 10.98 -22.40 10.56
CA PRO A 26 10.15 -22.84 9.44
C PRO A 26 8.84 -23.38 10.00
N LEU A 27 7.78 -22.57 9.95
CA LEU A 27 6.42 -23.02 10.19
C LEU A 27 5.65 -22.97 8.88
N LEU A 28 5.20 -24.16 8.51
CA LEU A 28 4.39 -24.52 7.37
C LEU A 28 3.01 -23.85 7.45
N CYS A 29 2.92 -22.63 6.91
CA CYS A 29 1.75 -22.02 6.28
C CYS A 29 2.26 -20.67 5.75
N GLY A 30 2.66 -20.65 4.48
CA GLY A 30 3.59 -19.67 3.93
C GLY A 30 3.25 -18.21 4.19
N THR A 31 4.11 -17.53 4.94
CA THR A 31 4.37 -16.09 4.84
C THR A 31 5.11 -15.73 3.54
N TYR A 32 4.84 -16.46 2.45
CA TYR A 32 5.40 -16.22 1.11
C TYR A 32 4.59 -15.18 0.31
N GLY A 33 3.49 -14.64 0.85
CA GLY A 33 2.57 -13.80 0.07
C GLY A 33 2.73 -12.28 0.19
N ASN A 34 3.13 -11.75 1.35
CA ASN A 34 2.95 -10.30 1.60
C ASN A 34 4.10 -9.41 1.11
N ARG A 35 5.14 -9.93 0.44
CA ARG A 35 6.34 -9.17 -0.03
C ARG A 35 7.00 -8.22 1.01
N GLY A 36 6.65 -8.31 2.28
CA GLY A 36 7.06 -7.39 3.34
C GLY A 36 6.18 -6.15 3.51
N PHE A 37 5.04 -6.06 2.84
CA PHE A 37 4.02 -5.03 3.10
C PHE A 37 3.44 -5.21 4.51
N THR A 38 3.39 -4.10 5.26
CA THR A 38 2.98 -4.08 6.68
C THR A 38 1.74 -3.23 6.92
N HIS A 39 1.46 -2.27 6.05
CA HIS A 39 0.33 -1.34 6.17
C HIS A 39 -0.49 -1.32 4.89
N GLY A 40 -1.81 -1.16 5.02
CA GLY A 40 -2.75 -1.07 3.91
C GLY A 40 -3.77 0.05 4.14
N TYR A 41 -4.06 0.81 3.09
CA TYR A 41 -5.06 1.87 3.06
C TYR A 41 -6.07 1.56 1.97
N ILE A 42 -7.34 1.85 2.22
CA ILE A 42 -8.44 1.67 1.27
C ILE A 42 -9.18 2.99 1.17
N CYS A 43 -9.30 3.52 -0.03
CA CYS A 43 -10.15 4.66 -0.36
C CYS A 43 -11.26 4.21 -1.31
N GLU A 44 -12.47 4.71 -1.08
CA GLU A 44 -13.63 4.44 -1.92
C GLU A 44 -14.03 5.75 -2.62
N PHE A 45 -14.27 5.66 -3.93
CA PHE A 45 -14.65 6.79 -4.77
C PHE A 45 -15.93 6.47 -5.55
N ASP A 46 -16.81 7.45 -5.72
CA ASP A 46 -18.08 7.29 -6.44
C ASP A 46 -17.89 7.26 -7.96
N ASN A 47 -16.81 7.88 -8.47
CA ASN A 47 -16.49 8.03 -9.89
C ASN A 47 -14.97 8.20 -10.10
N GLU A 48 -14.55 8.24 -11.36
CA GLU A 48 -13.14 8.34 -11.76
C GLU A 48 -12.58 9.75 -11.60
N GLU A 49 -13.41 10.76 -11.77
CA GLU A 49 -13.03 12.17 -11.62
C GLU A 49 -12.61 12.47 -10.17
N ASP A 50 -13.34 11.96 -9.19
CA ASP A 50 -13.04 12.12 -7.76
C ASP A 50 -11.73 11.40 -7.38
N ARG A 51 -11.52 10.18 -7.91
CA ARG A 51 -10.24 9.46 -7.75
C ARG A 51 -9.08 10.25 -8.34
N THR A 52 -9.27 10.78 -9.56
CA THR A 52 -8.24 11.56 -10.27
C THR A 52 -7.91 12.84 -9.51
N TYR A 53 -8.93 13.57 -9.04
CA TYR A 53 -8.73 14.75 -8.21
C TYR A 53 -7.94 14.42 -6.94
N TYR A 54 -8.32 13.37 -6.20
CA TYR A 54 -7.63 12.95 -4.98
C TYR A 54 -6.15 12.60 -5.23
N LEU A 55 -5.85 11.87 -6.30
CA LEU A 55 -4.48 11.43 -6.60
C LEU A 55 -3.59 12.55 -7.16
N GLU A 56 -4.14 13.46 -7.96
CA GLU A 56 -3.35 14.38 -8.78
C GLU A 56 -3.45 15.86 -8.37
N ALA A 57 -4.54 16.26 -7.72
CA ALA A 57 -4.87 17.66 -7.50
C ALA A 57 -5.16 18.03 -6.03
N ASP A 58 -5.54 17.07 -5.19
CA ASP A 58 -5.78 17.33 -3.76
C ASP A 58 -4.45 17.72 -3.06
N PRO A 59 -4.32 18.98 -2.60
CA PRO A 59 -3.10 19.43 -1.95
C PRO A 59 -2.77 18.63 -0.69
N ALA A 60 -3.79 18.17 0.05
CA ALA A 60 -3.59 17.41 1.28
C ALA A 60 -3.02 16.02 1.00
N HIS A 61 -3.55 15.33 -0.03
CA HIS A 61 -3.01 14.05 -0.47
C HIS A 61 -1.57 14.19 -0.99
N ILE A 62 -1.31 15.19 -1.84
CA ILE A 62 0.02 15.45 -2.41
C ILE A 62 1.04 15.73 -1.30
N GLU A 63 0.70 16.58 -0.33
CA GLU A 63 1.57 16.89 0.82
C GLU A 63 1.86 15.62 1.63
N TRP A 64 0.85 14.80 1.89
CA TRP A 64 1.03 13.55 2.62
C TRP A 64 1.91 12.55 1.87
N VAL A 65 1.72 12.38 0.54
CA VAL A 65 2.57 11.52 -0.29
C VAL A 65 4.02 11.99 -0.26
N GLN A 66 4.27 13.29 -0.36
CA GLN A 66 5.61 13.87 -0.26
C GLN A 66 6.25 13.62 1.11
N TYR A 67 5.47 13.72 2.18
CA TYR A 67 5.91 13.43 3.54
C TYR A 67 6.26 11.95 3.76
N VAL A 68 5.45 11.02 3.25
CA VAL A 68 5.62 9.57 3.53
C VAL A 68 6.64 8.89 2.61
N LYS A 69 6.82 9.39 1.38
CA LYS A 69 7.71 8.82 0.36
C LYS A 69 9.15 8.52 0.83
N PRO A 70 9.81 9.34 1.65
CA PRO A 70 11.15 9.04 2.16
C PRO A 70 11.23 7.81 3.07
N PHE A 71 10.13 7.42 3.71
CA PHE A 71 10.07 6.29 4.66
C PHE A 71 9.67 4.96 4.01
N ILE A 72 9.07 5.02 2.82
CA ILE A 72 8.59 3.85 2.08
C ILE A 72 9.77 3.16 1.38
N ALA A 73 9.87 1.85 1.53
CA ALA A 73 10.77 0.97 0.79
C ALA A 73 10.10 0.33 -0.43
N ASP A 74 8.81 0.01 -0.34
CA ASP A 74 8.02 -0.52 -1.46
C ASP A 74 6.55 -0.13 -1.30
N ALA A 75 5.85 0.06 -2.43
CA ALA A 75 4.43 0.40 -2.47
C ALA A 75 3.73 -0.41 -3.57
N MET A 76 2.56 -0.96 -3.25
CA MET A 76 1.69 -1.61 -4.22
C MET A 76 0.34 -0.92 -4.23
N VAL A 77 -0.09 -0.47 -5.40
CA VAL A 77 -1.36 0.21 -5.60
C VAL A 77 -2.24 -0.67 -6.49
N VAL A 78 -3.49 -0.88 -6.09
CA VAL A 78 -4.48 -1.67 -6.82
C VAL A 78 -5.78 -0.87 -6.86
N ASP A 79 -6.22 -0.56 -8.08
CA ASP A 79 -7.56 -0.05 -8.33
C ASP A 79 -8.49 -1.20 -8.70
N PHE A 80 -9.65 -1.27 -8.05
CA PHE A 80 -10.65 -2.31 -8.26
C PHE A 80 -12.04 -1.72 -8.45
N VAL A 81 -12.74 -2.21 -9.47
CA VAL A 81 -14.15 -1.92 -9.72
C VAL A 81 -14.95 -3.21 -9.62
N PRO A 82 -15.93 -3.32 -8.70
CA PRO A 82 -16.77 -4.51 -8.58
C PRO A 82 -17.48 -4.86 -9.88
N GLY A 83 -17.43 -6.13 -10.28
CA GLY A 83 -18.13 -6.64 -11.45
C GLY A 83 -17.45 -6.34 -12.80
N VAL A 84 -16.34 -5.62 -12.80
CA VAL A 84 -15.47 -5.49 -13.98
C VAL A 84 -14.43 -6.61 -13.92
N HIS A 85 -14.52 -7.55 -14.86
CA HIS A 85 -13.54 -8.61 -15.05
C HIS A 85 -12.77 -8.32 -16.33
N VAL A 86 -11.44 -8.24 -16.22
CA VAL A 86 -10.50 -8.10 -17.35
C VAL A 86 -9.81 -9.43 -17.63
#